data_AF-A0A1G7PBJ2-F1
#
_entry.id   AF-A0A1G7PBJ2-F1
#
_cell.length_a   1.000
_cell.length_b   1.000
_cell.length_c   1.000
_cell.angle_alpha   90.00
_cell.angle_beta   90.00
_cell.angle_gamma   90.00
#
_symmetry.space_group_name_H-M   'P 1'
#
loop_
_entity.id
_entity.type
_entity.pdbx_description
1 polymer ?
#
loop_
_entity_poly.entity_id
_entity_poly.type
_entity_poly.pdbx_seq_one_letter_code
_entity_poly.pdbx_strand_id
1 'polypeptide(L)' 'MFKVGDWVFDIDKKRTVKIIDVFELWGYVSYSIYDPIEKVTYTVSDKRLVSTE' A
#
# COMPACT_ATOMS: atom_id res chain seq x y z
N MET A 1 1.20 -7.77 -8.43
CA MET A 1 0.34 -7.47 -7.27
C MET A 1 1.16 -7.61 -6.01
N PHE A 2 1.04 -6.64 -5.13
CA PHE A 2 1.69 -6.69 -3.83
C PHE A 2 0.91 -7.61 -2.88
N LYS A 3 1.58 -8.06 -1.82
CA LYS A 3 1.04 -9.00 -0.83
C LYS A 3 1.04 -8.39 0.57
N VAL A 4 0.21 -8.94 1.44
CA VAL A 4 0.27 -8.63 2.87
C VAL A 4 1.68 -8.94 3.39
N GLY A 5 2.28 -7.96 4.05
CA GLY A 5 3.65 -8.02 4.54
C GLY A 5 4.67 -7.25 3.69
N ASP A 6 4.37 -6.97 2.42
CA ASP A 6 5.28 -6.26 1.52
C ASP A 6 5.49 -4.82 1.98
N TRP A 7 6.73 -4.35 1.84
CA TRP A 7 7.09 -2.95 1.95
C TRP A 7 7.11 -2.32 0.57
N VAL A 8 6.35 -1.25 0.39
CA VAL A 8 6.13 -0.59 -0.90
C VAL A 8 6.32 0.92 -0.73
N PHE A 9 6.62 1.62 -1.82
CA PHE A 9 6.76 3.07 -1.78
C PHE A 9 5.44 3.73 -2.19
N ASP A 10 4.92 4.58 -1.31
CA ASP A 10 3.75 5.43 -1.58
C ASP A 10 4.22 6.72 -2.27
N ILE A 11 3.76 6.94 -3.50
CA ILE A 11 4.15 8.10 -4.32
C ILE A 11 3.63 9.41 -3.73
N ASP A 12 2.43 9.41 -3.16
CA ASP A 12 1.79 10.62 -2.61
C ASP A 12 2.51 11.06 -1.34
N LYS A 13 2.84 10.10 -0.46
CA LYS A 13 3.52 10.36 0.81
C LYS A 13 5.04 10.38 0.73
N LYS A 14 5.61 10.00 -0.43
CA LYS A 14 7.04 9.89 -0.72
C LYS A 14 7.82 9.09 0.32
N ARG A 15 7.27 7.95 0.74
CA ARG A 15 7.89 7.11 1.78
C ARG A 15 7.49 5.64 1.67
N THR A 16 8.26 4.80 2.33
CA THR A 16 8.00 3.36 2.41
C THR A 16 6.92 3.05 3.45
N VAL A 17 5.92 2.29 3.04
CA VAL A 17 4.76 1.87 3.82
C VAL A 17 4.60 0.36 3.74
N LYS A 18 3.87 -0.25 4.66
CA LYS A 18 3.68 -1.69 4.72
C LYS A 18 2.25 -2.07 4.34
N ILE A 19 2.09 -3.06 3.46
CA ILE A 19 0.77 -3.61 3.16
C ILE A 19 0.34 -4.54 4.29
N ILE A 20 -0.86 -4.28 4.81
CA ILE A 20 -1.46 -5.06 5.89
C ILE A 20 -2.73 -5.79 5.45
N ASP A 21 -3.36 -5.36 4.36
CA ASP A 21 -4.49 -6.07 3.75
C ASP A 21 -4.59 -5.79 2.24
N VAL A 22 -5.23 -6.70 1.50
CA VAL A 22 -5.45 -6.60 0.06
C VAL A 22 -6.92 -6.85 -0.24
N PHE A 23 -7.58 -5.87 -0.85
CA PHE A 23 -8.96 -5.97 -1.29
C PHE A 23 -9.03 -5.97 -2.81
N GLU A 24 -9.51 -7.07 -3.37
CA GLU A 24 -9.76 -7.23 -4.80
C GLU A 24 -11.24 -7.49 -5.05
N LEU A 25 -11.85 -6.65 -5.89
CA LEU A 25 -13.26 -6.79 -6.24
C LEU A 25 -13.51 -6.29 -7.67
N TRP A 26 -14.09 -7.14 -8.54
CA TRP A 26 -14.41 -6.81 -9.94
C TRP A 26 -13.21 -6.25 -10.74
N GLY A 27 -11.99 -6.73 -10.48
CA GLY A 27 -10.77 -6.25 -11.13
C GLY A 27 -10.20 -4.93 -10.57
N TYR A 28 -10.83 -4.36 -9.55
CA TYR A 28 -10.25 -3.25 -8.78
C TYR A 28 -9.45 -3.80 -7.61
N VAL A 29 -8.21 -3.34 -7.49
CA VAL A 29 -7.32 -3.69 -6.38
C VAL A 29 -7.06 -2.46 -5.52
N SER A 30 -7.28 -2.60 -4.22
CA SER A 30 -6.90 -1.62 -3.22
C SER A 30 -6.18 -2.29 -2.06
N TYR A 31 -5.33 -1.53 -1.39
CA TYR A 31 -4.48 -2.00 -0.32
C TYR A 31 -4.76 -1.20 0.93
N SER A 32 -4.94 -1.88 2.06
CA SER A 32 -4.79 -1.22 3.35
C SER A 32 -3.31 -1.22 3.71
N ILE A 33 -2.78 -0.02 3.96
CA ILE A 33 -1.38 0.20 4.23
C ILE A 33 -1.17 0.89 5.56
N TYR A 34 -0.14 0.45 6.28
CA TYR A 34 0.33 1.05 7.51
C TYR A 34 1.53 1.96 7.22
N ASP A 35 1.43 3.23 7.60
CA ASP A 35 2.52 4.19 7.57
C ASP A 35 3.19 4.23 8.94
N PRO A 36 4.46 3.75 9.07
CA PRO A 36 5.14 3.67 10.35
C PRO A 36 5.56 5.04 10.91
N ILE A 37 5.63 6.08 10.07
CA ILE A 37 6.04 7.43 10.47
C ILE A 37 4.86 8.14 11.12
N GLU A 38 3.70 8.13 10.47
CA GLU A 38 2.47 8.75 10.99
C GLU A 38 1.71 7.83 11.95
N LYS A 39 2.05 6.52 11.97
CA LYS A 39 1.37 5.48 12.75
C LYS A 39 -0.12 5.37 12.43
N VAL A 40 -0.47 5.55 11.16
CA VAL A 40 -1.85 5.49 10.66
C VAL A 40 -2.01 4.39 9.63
N THR A 41 -3.24 3.90 9.51
CA THR A 41 -3.64 2.99 8.45
C THR A 41 -4.60 3.71 7.51
N TYR A 42 -4.45 3.49 6.21
CA TYR A 42 -5.34 4.03 5.19
C TYR A 42 -5.41 3.10 3.98
N THR A 43 -6.43 3.31 3.14
CA THR A 43 -6.63 2.55 1.91
C THR A 43 -6.13 3.33 0.71
N VAL A 44 -5.44 2.65 -0.19
CA VAL A 44 -4.89 3.23 -1.42
C VAL A 44 -5.10 2.28 -2.60
N SER A 45 -5.29 2.82 -3.80
CA SER A 45 -5.33 2.00 -5.02
C SER A 45 -3.92 1.59 -5.45
N ASP A 46 -3.84 0.50 -6.19
CA ASP A 46 -2.62 -0.03 -6.80
C ASP A 46 -1.81 1.01 -7.60
N LYS A 47 -2.48 1.96 -8.26
CA LYS A 47 -1.85 3.00 -9.10
C LYS A 47 -0.91 3.96 -8.36
N ARG A 48 -0.95 3.99 -7.04
CA ARG A 48 -0.17 4.94 -6.21
C ARG A 48 0.97 4.28 -5.44
N LEU A 49 1.16 2.98 -5.65
CA LEU A 49 2.17 2.18 -4.99
C LEU A 49 3.16 1.64 -6.01
N VAL A 50 4.46 1.73 -5.70
CA VAL A 50 5.53 1.14 -6.50
C VAL A 50 6.40 0.23 -5.65
N SER A 51 7.01 -0.78 -6.27
CA SER A 51 7.96 -1.65 -5.59
C SER A 51 9.17 -0.84 -5.11
N THR A 52 9.67 -1.20 -3.93
CA THR A 52 11.01 -0.79 -3.51
C THR A 52 11.98 -1.79 -4.11
N GLU A 53 12.78 -1.37 -5.10
CA GLU A 53 13.87 -2.18 -5.66
C GLU A 53 15.01 -2.37 -4.65
#